data_AF-Q5YMQ1-F1
#
_entry.id   AF-Q5YMQ1-F1
#
_cell.length_a   1.000
_cell.length_b   1.000
_cell.length_c   1.000
_cell.angle_alpha   90.00
_cell.angle_beta   90.00
_cell.angle_gamma   90.00
#
_symmetry.space_group_name_H-M   'P 1'
#
loop_
_entity.id
_entity.type
_entity.pdbx_description
1 polymer ?
#
loop_
_entity_poly.entity_id
_entity_poly.type
_entity_poly.pdbx_seq_one_letter_code
_entity_poly.pdbx_strand_id
1 'polypeptide(L)'
;MFDETPISWEDFKARRPSDAENAARLADLVRRARTVRAHGWDDYRYVWSSGEVAGVAYLLDDEDVLRDADETADSVLSRYACDLFGVTGGHDDIAAGHPGTRAWFDHARQEAER
;
A
#
# COMPACT_ATOMS: atom_id res chain seq x y z
N MET A 1 -6.33 23.05 -27.26
CA MET A 1 -7.59 22.29 -27.21
C MET A 1 -7.28 21.06 -26.38
N PHE A 2 -7.58 21.09 -25.09
CA PHE A 2 -7.46 19.89 -24.27
C PHE A 2 -8.69 19.04 -24.58
N ASP A 3 -8.46 17.84 -25.10
CA ASP A 3 -9.50 16.85 -25.31
C ASP A 3 -9.88 16.27 -23.94
N GLU A 4 -10.66 17.04 -23.18
CA GLU A 4 -11.16 16.65 -21.87
C GLU A 4 -12.46 15.88 -22.06
N THR A 5 -12.36 14.71 -22.71
CA THR A 5 -13.44 13.73 -22.52
C THR A 5 -13.34 13.27 -21.06
N PRO A 6 -14.34 13.56 -20.21
CA PRO A 6 -14.27 13.18 -18.81
C PRO A 6 -14.16 11.67 -18.72
N ILE A 7 -13.22 11.18 -17.91
CA ILE A 7 -13.09 9.75 -17.65
C ILE A 7 -14.46 9.25 -17.15
N SER A 8 -15.02 8.27 -17.86
CA SER A 8 -16.26 7.65 -17.43
C SER A 8 -16.05 6.99 -16.07
N TRP A 9 -17.01 7.16 -15.17
CA TRP A 9 -17.01 6.49 -13.87
C TRP A 9 -16.88 4.96 -14.01
N GLU A 10 -17.45 4.39 -15.08
CA GLU A 10 -17.36 2.96 -15.37
C GLU A 10 -15.95 2.56 -15.82
N ASP A 11 -15.27 3.39 -16.62
CA ASP A 11 -13.88 3.15 -17.02
C ASP A 11 -12.93 3.27 -15.82
N PHE A 12 -13.18 4.22 -14.94
CA PHE A 12 -12.42 4.38 -13.70
C PHE A 12 -12.54 3.14 -12.79
N LYS A 13 -13.75 2.60 -12.60
CA LYS A 13 -13.97 1.37 -11.81
C LYS A 13 -13.33 0.14 -12.44
N ALA A 14 -13.39 0.03 -13.76
CA ALA A 14 -12.87 -1.13 -14.50
C ALA A 14 -11.34 -1.15 -14.53
N ARG A 15 -10.70 0.00 -14.33
CA ARG A 15 -9.23 0.11 -14.32
C ARG A 15 -8.64 -0.77 -13.21
N ARG A 16 -7.69 -1.60 -13.61
CA ARG A 16 -6.84 -2.36 -12.69
C ARG A 16 -5.39 -1.90 -12.80
N PRO A 17 -4.65 -1.86 -11.68
CA PRO A 17 -3.21 -1.73 -11.73
C PRO A 17 -2.60 -2.85 -12.58
N SER A 18 -1.62 -2.49 -13.39
CA SER A 18 -0.79 -3.42 -14.15
C SER A 18 0.22 -4.13 -13.25
N ASP A 19 0.75 -5.26 -13.73
CA ASP A 19 1.82 -5.98 -13.03
C ASP A 19 3.05 -5.11 -12.82
N ALA A 20 3.37 -4.21 -13.76
CA ALA A 20 4.47 -3.26 -13.64
C ALA A 20 4.23 -2.23 -12.53
N GLU A 21 3.00 -1.70 -12.40
CA GLU A 21 2.64 -0.80 -11.29
C GLU A 21 2.72 -1.52 -9.94
N ASN A 22 2.24 -2.76 -9.87
CA ASN A 22 2.32 -3.57 -8.65
C ASN A 22 3.77 -3.93 -8.28
N ALA A 23 4.62 -4.25 -9.26
CA ALA A 23 6.04 -4.48 -9.03
C ALA A 23 6.78 -3.22 -8.57
N ALA A 24 6.46 -2.06 -9.15
CA ALA A 24 7.01 -0.77 -8.71
C ALA A 24 6.60 -0.45 -7.26
N ARG A 25 5.33 -0.69 -6.91
CA ARG A 25 4.82 -0.50 -5.54
C ARG A 25 5.53 -1.41 -4.54
N LEU A 26 5.73 -2.67 -4.90
CA LEU A 26 6.47 -3.63 -4.08
C LEU A 26 7.91 -3.16 -3.85
N ALA A 27 8.61 -2.79 -4.93
CA ALA A 27 10.00 -2.35 -4.86
C ALA A 27 10.16 -1.09 -3.99
N ASP A 28 9.26 -0.13 -4.13
CA ASP A 28 9.29 1.09 -3.33
C ASP A 28 9.02 0.82 -1.84
N LEU A 29 8.00 0.03 -1.52
CA LEU A 29 7.68 -0.35 -0.14
C LEU A 29 8.87 -1.07 0.53
N VAL A 30 9.46 -2.04 -0.15
CA VAL A 30 10.62 -2.80 0.33
C VAL A 30 11.83 -1.90 0.54
N ARG A 31 12.10 -0.98 -0.41
CA ARG A 31 13.19 -0.01 -0.30
C ARG A 31 13.04 0.88 0.93
N ARG A 32 11.82 1.38 1.18
CA ARG A 32 11.50 2.20 2.35
C ARG A 32 11.64 1.44 3.66
N ALA A 33 11.15 0.20 3.70
CA ALA A 33 11.29 -0.66 4.87
C ALA A 33 12.75 -0.93 5.24
N ARG A 34 13.59 -1.23 4.24
CA ARG A 34 15.05 -1.37 4.45
C ARG A 34 15.68 -0.07 4.95
N THR A 35 15.25 1.07 4.42
CA THR A 35 15.74 2.40 4.84
C THR A 35 15.43 2.64 6.32
N VAL A 36 14.19 2.39 6.75
CA VAL A 36 13.77 2.51 8.15
C VAL A 36 14.52 1.52 9.05
N ARG A 37 14.69 0.26 8.63
CA ARG A 37 15.49 -0.72 9.38
C ARG A 37 16.93 -0.25 9.60
N ALA A 38 17.53 0.44 8.63
CA ALA A 38 18.91 0.90 8.70
C ALA A 38 19.09 2.21 9.48
N HIS A 39 18.11 3.11 9.43
CA HIS A 39 18.27 4.50 9.89
C HIS A 39 17.23 4.95 10.93
N GLY A 40 16.24 4.11 11.25
CA GLY A 40 15.10 4.48 12.07
C GLY A 40 14.07 5.33 11.32
N TRP A 41 13.07 5.81 12.06
CA TRP A 41 11.92 6.55 11.52
C TRP A 41 12.06 8.07 11.53
N ASP A 42 12.96 8.62 12.35
CA ASP A 42 12.97 10.05 12.71
C ASP A 42 13.08 10.98 11.50
N ASP A 43 13.87 10.59 10.50
CA ASP A 43 14.07 11.37 9.26
C ASP A 43 12.91 11.24 8.26
N TYR A 44 11.99 10.28 8.46
CA TYR A 44 11.00 9.88 7.45
C TYR A 44 9.55 10.08 7.89
N ARG A 45 9.24 9.91 9.18
CA ARG A 45 7.85 9.88 9.70
C ARG A 45 7.08 11.20 9.51
N TYR A 46 7.79 12.31 9.28
CA TYR A 46 7.21 13.64 9.04
C TYR A 46 7.37 14.13 7.59
N VAL A 47 8.04 13.35 6.74
CA VAL A 47 8.33 13.69 5.34
C VAL A 47 7.49 12.85 4.39
N TRP A 48 7.26 11.59 4.73
CA TRP A 48 6.40 10.69 3.95
C TRP A 48 4.94 10.97 4.24
N SER A 49 4.08 10.64 3.29
CA SER A 49 2.64 10.71 3.51
C SER A 49 2.21 9.67 4.54
N SER A 50 1.08 9.92 5.23
CA SER A 50 0.54 9.01 6.25
C SER A 50 0.35 7.59 5.72
N GLY A 51 -0.10 7.43 4.47
CA GLY A 51 -0.27 6.12 3.85
C GLY A 51 1.04 5.37 3.62
N GLU A 52 2.12 6.09 3.29
CA GLU A 52 3.45 5.51 3.10
C GLU A 52 4.07 5.10 4.43
N VAL A 53 3.93 5.93 5.47
CA VAL A 53 4.32 5.58 6.84
C VAL A 53 3.57 4.34 7.30
N ALA A 54 2.24 4.33 7.15
CA ALA A 54 1.41 3.23 7.62
C ALA A 54 1.68 1.91 6.88
N GLY A 55 1.91 1.95 5.56
CA GLY A 55 2.28 0.77 4.78
C GLY A 55 3.61 0.17 5.23
N VAL A 56 4.62 1.00 5.47
CA VAL A 56 5.93 0.54 5.95
C VAL A 56 5.85 0.05 7.40
N ALA A 57 5.12 0.74 8.27
CA ALA A 57 4.93 0.32 9.66
C ALA A 57 4.20 -1.03 9.75
N TYR A 58 3.15 -1.23 8.95
CA TYR A 58 2.46 -2.52 8.85
C TYR A 58 3.36 -3.63 8.31
N LEU A 59 4.21 -3.33 7.33
CA LEU A 59 5.18 -4.29 6.79
C LEU A 59 6.19 -4.74 7.87
N LEU A 60 6.66 -3.79 8.67
CA LEU A 60 7.67 -3.99 9.72
C LEU A 60 7.10 -4.46 11.07
N ASP A 61 5.78 -4.62 11.19
CA ASP A 61 5.09 -4.96 12.44
C ASP A 61 5.29 -3.90 13.55
N ASP A 62 5.39 -2.63 13.16
CA ASP A 62 5.60 -1.49 14.05
C ASP A 62 4.25 -0.88 14.48
N GLU A 63 3.61 -1.51 15.46
CA GLU A 63 2.30 -1.09 15.98
C GLU A 63 2.32 0.30 16.62
N ASP A 64 3.47 0.73 17.16
CA ASP A 64 3.60 2.04 17.79
C ASP A 64 3.54 3.16 16.75
N VAL A 65 4.23 2.99 15.62
CA VAL A 65 4.16 3.96 14.52
C VAL A 65 2.78 3.97 13.86
N LEU A 66 2.11 2.83 13.72
CA LEU A 66 0.73 2.80 13.22
C LEU A 66 -0.21 3.62 14.12
N ARG A 67 -0.10 3.44 15.44
CA ARG A 67 -0.92 4.16 16.42
C ARG A 67 -0.63 5.66 16.43
N ASP A 68 0.63 6.05 16.35
CA ASP A 68 1.06 7.46 16.23
C ASP A 68 0.48 8.12 14.96
N ALA A 69 0.29 7.34 13.90
CA ALA A 69 -0.30 7.78 12.64
C ALA A 69 -1.84 7.74 12.62
N ASP A 70 -2.51 7.35 13.72
CA ASP A 70 -3.96 7.10 13.80
C ASP A 70 -4.46 6.07 12.77
N GLU A 71 -3.63 5.07 12.48
CA GLU A 71 -3.89 4.02 11.51
C GLU A 71 -4.01 2.65 12.19
N THR A 72 -4.71 1.73 11.54
CA THR A 72 -4.88 0.35 11.99
C THR A 72 -4.41 -0.62 10.92
N ALA A 73 -4.15 -1.87 11.30
CA ALA A 73 -3.87 -2.92 10.32
C ALA A 73 -4.98 -3.02 9.25
N ASP A 74 -6.24 -2.88 9.65
CA ASP A 74 -7.38 -2.96 8.73
C ASP A 74 -7.41 -1.78 7.75
N SER A 75 -7.22 -0.55 8.22
CA SER A 75 -7.21 0.64 7.35
C SER A 75 -6.05 0.62 6.34
N VAL A 76 -4.87 0.12 6.74
CA VAL A 76 -3.74 -0.10 5.83
C VAL A 76 -4.08 -1.14 4.77
N LEU A 77 -4.60 -2.30 5.18
CA LEU A 77 -4.97 -3.38 4.26
C LEU A 77 -6.06 -2.93 3.28
N SER A 78 -7.11 -2.25 3.75
CA SER A 78 -8.16 -1.72 2.88
C SER A 78 -7.63 -0.75 1.81
N ARG A 79 -6.71 0.14 2.18
CA ARG A 79 -6.08 1.06 1.24
C ARG A 79 -5.29 0.29 0.17
N TYR A 80 -4.44 -0.65 0.61
CA TYR A 80 -3.62 -1.44 -0.29
C TYR A 80 -4.44 -2.37 -1.18
N ALA A 81 -5.57 -2.90 -0.71
CA ALA A 81 -6.46 -3.73 -1.52
C ALA A 81 -6.92 -3.01 -2.79
N CYS A 82 -7.38 -1.75 -2.64
CA CYS A 82 -7.77 -0.91 -3.78
C CYS A 82 -6.57 -0.53 -4.67
N ASP A 83 -5.41 -0.26 -4.06
CA ASP A 83 -4.18 0.08 -4.78
C ASP A 83 -3.64 -1.08 -5.62
N LEU A 84 -3.82 -2.32 -5.17
CA LEU A 84 -3.31 -3.55 -5.80
C LEU A 84 -4.28 -4.15 -6.81
N PHE A 85 -5.59 -4.08 -6.53
CA PHE A 85 -6.62 -4.80 -7.28
C PHE A 85 -7.63 -3.88 -7.99
N GLY A 86 -7.46 -2.55 -7.87
CA GLY A 86 -8.43 -1.56 -8.35
C GLY A 86 -9.67 -1.50 -7.44
N VAL A 87 -10.65 -0.67 -7.79
CA VAL A 87 -11.83 -0.42 -6.93
C VAL A 87 -12.65 -1.69 -6.70
N THR A 88 -13.05 -2.38 -7.77
CA THR A 88 -13.87 -3.59 -7.65
C THR A 88 -13.11 -4.73 -6.98
N GLY A 89 -11.89 -5.02 -7.45
CA GLY A 89 -11.09 -6.11 -6.87
C GLY A 89 -10.69 -5.84 -5.42
N GLY A 90 -10.42 -4.57 -5.08
CA GLY A 90 -10.12 -4.16 -3.72
C GLY A 90 -11.32 -4.36 -2.79
N HIS A 91 -12.52 -3.95 -3.20
CA HIS A 91 -13.74 -4.19 -2.41
C HIS A 91 -14.01 -5.69 -2.20
N ASP A 92 -13.79 -6.52 -3.23
CA ASP A 92 -13.95 -7.97 -3.11
C ASP A 92 -12.95 -8.55 -2.09
N ASP A 93 -11.69 -8.12 -2.13
CA ASP A 93 -10.65 -8.54 -1.18
C ASP A 93 -10.98 -8.07 0.26
N ILE A 94 -11.42 -6.82 0.43
CA ILE A 94 -11.85 -6.25 1.71
C ILE A 94 -13.01 -7.07 2.29
N ALA A 95 -14.04 -7.34 1.48
CA ALA A 95 -15.20 -8.11 1.92
C ALA A 95 -14.84 -9.54 2.33
N ALA A 96 -13.76 -10.10 1.77
CA ALA A 96 -13.23 -11.41 2.11
C ALA A 96 -12.25 -11.39 3.31
N GLY A 97 -11.94 -10.24 3.90
CA GLY A 97 -11.01 -10.10 5.03
C GLY A 97 -9.53 -9.90 4.63
N HIS A 98 -9.29 -9.36 3.43
CA HIS A 98 -7.99 -9.02 2.86
C HIS A 98 -7.04 -10.18 2.53
N PRO A 99 -7.50 -11.36 2.07
CA PRO A 99 -6.61 -12.50 1.85
C PRO A 99 -5.51 -12.22 0.81
N GLY A 100 -5.86 -11.55 -0.30
CA GLY A 100 -4.91 -11.19 -1.36
C GLY A 100 -3.93 -10.12 -0.90
N THR A 101 -4.41 -9.08 -0.22
CA THR A 101 -3.54 -8.00 0.29
C THR A 101 -2.58 -8.50 1.35
N ARG A 102 -3.03 -9.37 2.27
CA ARG A 102 -2.15 -10.00 3.28
C ARG A 102 -1.07 -10.84 2.63
N ALA A 103 -1.43 -11.69 1.66
CA ALA A 103 -0.45 -12.50 0.92
C ALA A 103 0.59 -11.62 0.19
N TRP A 104 0.16 -10.48 -0.36
CA TRP A 104 1.06 -9.51 -0.98
C TRP A 104 2.03 -8.88 0.04
N PHE A 105 1.55 -8.51 1.23
CA PHE A 105 2.42 -8.02 2.30
C PHE A 105 3.38 -9.10 2.81
N ASP A 106 2.94 -10.35 2.95
CA ASP A 106 3.81 -11.46 3.33
C ASP A 106 4.93 -11.68 2.31
N HIS A 107 4.62 -11.56 1.02
CA HIS A 107 5.64 -11.56 -0.02
C HIS A 107 6.60 -10.37 0.12
N ALA A 108 6.08 -9.16 0.36
CA ALA A 108 6.90 -7.98 0.58
C ALA A 108 7.83 -8.12 1.80
N ARG A 109 7.40 -8.80 2.88
CA ARG A 109 8.24 -9.07 4.06
C ARG A 109 9.44 -9.93 3.68
N GLN A 110 9.19 -11.00 2.94
CA GLN A 110 10.25 -11.88 2.43
C GLN A 110 11.23 -11.12 1.54
N GLU A 111 10.74 -10.26 0.65
CA GLU A 111 11.62 -9.44 -0.20
C GLU A 111 12.45 -8.43 0.60
N ALA A 112 11.92 -7.89 1.70
CA ALA A 112 12.64 -6.94 2.55
C ALA A 112 13.73 -7.58 3.43
N GLU A 113 13.69 -8.90 3.62
CA GLU A 113 14.66 -9.68 4.40
C GLU A 113 15.81 -10.23 3.56
N ARG A 114 15.66 -10.24 2.23
CA ARG A 114 16.75 -10.58 1.29
C ARG A 114 17.80 -9.50 1.23
#